data_AF-A0A8T4KEX9-F1
#
_entry.id   AF-A0A8T4KEX9-F1
#
_cell.length_a   1.000
_cell.length_b   1.000
_cell.length_c   1.000
_cell.angle_alpha   90.00
_cell.angle_beta   90.00
_cell.angle_gamma   90.00
#
_symmetry.space_group_name_H-M   'P 1'
#
loop_
_entity.id
_entity.type
_entity.pdbx_description
1 polymer ?
#
loop_
_entity_poly.entity_id
_entity_poly.type
_entity_poly.pdbx_seq_one_letter_code
_entity_poly.pdbx_strand_id
1 'polypeptide(L)' 'MVSCPHNAISARADGFPAINYELCTGCLICLRECPTFAITEDHEHRVPKV' A
#
# COMPACT_ATOMS: atom_id res chain seq x y z
N MET A 1 -8.36 6.17 5.95
CA MET A 1 -7.37 6.58 4.93
C MET A 1 -6.98 5.35 4.14
N VAL A 2 -7.60 5.21 2.97
CA VAL A 2 -7.58 4.07 2.03
C VAL A 2 -7.48 4.67 0.62
N SER A 3 -6.58 5.63 0.39
CA SER A 3 -6.47 6.33 -0.91
C SER A 3 -5.53 5.63 -1.87
N CYS A 4 -5.58 4.29 -1.95
CA CYS A 4 -4.88 3.60 -3.02
C CYS A 4 -5.73 3.72 -4.30
N PRO A 5 -5.24 4.36 -5.39
CA PRO A 5 -6.02 4.46 -6.63
C PRO A 5 -6.28 3.10 -7.30
N HIS A 6 -5.50 2.08 -6.91
CA HIS A 6 -5.65 0.70 -7.38
C HIS A 6 -6.44 -0.18 -6.40
N ASN A 7 -7.04 0.44 -5.37
CA ASN A 7 -7.81 -0.25 -4.33
C ASN A 7 -7.02 -1.37 -3.62
N ALA A 8 -5.69 -1.25 -3.57
CA ALA A 8 -4.78 -2.25 -2.99
C ALA A 8 -4.63 -2.11 -1.47
N ILE A 9 -5.38 -1.21 -0.80
CA ILE A 9 -5.30 -1.01 0.66
C ILE A 9 -6.68 -1.23 1.27
N SER A 10 -6.75 -2.04 2.32
CA SER A 10 -7.98 -2.33 3.06
C SER A 10 -7.78 -2.16 4.57
N ALA A 11 -8.85 -1.86 5.31
CA ALA A 11 -8.79 -1.81 6.77
C ALA A 11 -8.99 -3.22 7.34
N ARG A 12 -8.06 -3.65 8.20
CA ARG A 12 -8.14 -4.94 8.90
C ARG A 12 -8.95 -4.82 10.19
N ALA A 13 -9.29 -5.96 10.79
CA ALA A 13 -10.04 -6.03 12.05
C ALA A 13 -9.28 -5.46 13.26
N ASP A 14 -7.94 -5.44 13.21
CA ASP A 14 -7.05 -4.83 14.21
C ASP A 14 -6.94 -3.29 14.06
N GLY A 15 -7.66 -2.69 13.11
CA GLY A 15 -7.67 -1.24 12.90
C GLY A 15 -6.50 -0.71 12.07
N PHE A 16 -5.57 -1.59 11.66
CA PHE A 16 -4.44 -1.24 10.79
C PHE A 16 -4.74 -1.50 9.31
N PRO A 17 -4.14 -0.74 8.37
CA PRO A 17 -4.27 -1.02 6.95
C PRO A 17 -3.49 -2.29 6.55
N ALA A 18 -4.04 -3.09 5.64
CA ALA A 18 -3.36 -4.16 4.91
C ALA A 18 -3.16 -3.75 3.45
N ILE A 19 -1.98 -4.04 2.91
CA ILE A 19 -1.67 -3.89 1.49
C ILE A 19 -1.88 -5.24 0.80
N ASN A 20 -2.70 -5.28 -0.25
CA ASN A 20 -2.77 -6.39 -1.19
C ASN A 20 -1.68 -6.21 -2.25
N TYR A 21 -0.60 -6.98 -2.15
CA TYR A 21 0.53 -6.91 -3.07
C TYR A 21 0.21 -7.38 -4.48
N GLU A 22 -0.83 -8.18 -4.70
CA GLU A 22 -1.26 -8.59 -6.06
C GLU A 22 -1.87 -7.42 -6.85
N LEU A 23 -2.49 -6.46 -6.15
CA LEU A 23 -3.08 -5.25 -6.74
C LEU A 23 -2.15 -4.03 -6.68
N CYS A 24 -1.05 -4.11 -5.92
CA CYS A 24 -0.18 -2.98 -5.63
C CYS A 24 0.80 -2.70 -6.77
N THR A 25 0.56 -1.67 -7.58
CA THR A 25 1.46 -1.33 -8.70
C THR A 25 2.80 -0.68 -8.29
N GLY A 26 3.03 -0.46 -7.00
CA GLY A 26 4.23 0.23 -6.52
C GLY A 26 4.24 1.74 -6.83
N CYS A 27 3.08 2.39 -6.90
CA CYS A 27 2.96 3.83 -7.19
C CYS A 27 3.46 4.78 -6.08
N LEU A 28 3.75 4.24 -4.89
CA LEU A 28 4.29 4.95 -3.70
C LEU A 28 3.44 6.13 -3.16
N ILE A 29 2.19 6.27 -3.58
CA ILE A 29 1.29 7.31 -3.05
C ILE A 29 1.05 7.10 -1.55
N CYS A 30 0.79 5.86 -1.13
CA CYS A 30 0.58 5.54 0.27
C CYS A 30 1.80 5.86 1.15
N LEU A 31 3.02 5.67 0.64
CA LEU A 31 4.27 6.01 1.32
C LEU A 31 4.34 7.52 1.62
N ARG A 32 3.98 8.37 0.64
CA ARG A 32 4.03 9.83 0.78
C ARG A 32 2.92 10.40 1.66
N GLU A 33 1.73 9.83 1.57
CA GLU A 33 0.55 10.35 2.28
C GLU A 33 0.50 9.89 3.75
N CYS A 34 1.21 8.83 4.13
CA CYS A 34 1.12 8.25 5.47
C CYS A 34 1.63 9.23 6.53
N PRO A 35 0.76 9.76 7.43
CA PRO A 35 1.15 10.79 8.38
C PRO A 35 2.11 10.28 9.47
N THR A 36 2.11 8.96 9.69
CA THR A 36 2.95 8.29 10.69
C THR A 36 4.19 7.64 10.08
N PHE A 37 4.39 7.76 8.76
CA PHE A 37 5.51 7.13 8.04
C PHE A 37 5.67 5.62 8.34
N ALA A 38 4.55 4.91 8.54
CA ALA A 38 4.55 3.49 8.90
C ALA A 38 4.76 2.54 7.71
N ILE A 39 4.90 3.06 6.50
CA ILE A 39 5.08 2.30 5.26
C ILE A 39 6.52 2.50 4.78
N THR A 40 7.13 1.44 4.26
CA THR A 40 8.47 1.49 3.63
C THR A 40 8.42 0.92 2.22
N GLU A 41 9.39 1.32 1.40
CA GLU A 41 9.60 0.70 0.09
C GLU A 41 10.27 -0.67 0.26
N ASP A 42 9.70 -1.69 -0.37
CA ASP A 42 10.27 -3.03 -0.45
C ASP A 42 10.61 -3.34 -1.91
N HIS A 43 11.88 -3.61 -2.19
CA HIS A 43 12.38 -3.92 -3.54
C HIS A 43 12.40 -5.42 -3.84
N GLU A 44 12.10 -6.26 -2.85
CA GLU A 44 12.02 -7.71 -3.02
C GLU A 44 10.66 -8.16 -3.58
N HIS A 45 9.56 -7.49 -3.19
CA HIS A 45 8.25 -7.67 -3.83
C HIS A 45 8.17 -6.96 -5.19
N ARG A 46 8.69 -7.63 -6.22
CA ARG A 46 8.42 -7.26 -7.62
C ARG A 46 6.97 -7.55 -7.98
N VAL A 47 6.08 -6.59 -7.74
CA VAL A 47 4.73 -6.65 -8.30
C VAL A 47 4.81 -6.33 -9.80
N PRO A 48 4.21 -7.16 -10.68
CA PRO A 48 4.15 -6.86 -12.11
C PRO A 48 3.43 -5.52 -12.33
N LYS A 49 4.10 -4.59 -13.02
CA LYS A 49 3.51 -3.32 -13.42
C LYS A 49 2.57 -3.59 -14.58
N VAL A 50 1.25 -3.45 -14.34
CA VAL A 50 0.23 -3.41 -15.39
C VAL A 50 0.45 -2.22 -16.31
#